data_AF-A0A3D3PD05-F1
#
_entry.id   AF-A0A3D3PD05-F1
#
_cell.length_a   1.000
_cell.length_b   1.000
_cell.length_c   1.000
_cell.angle_alpha   90.00
_cell.angle_beta   90.00
_cell.angle_gamma   90.00
#
_symmetry.space_group_name_H-M   'P 1'
#
loop_
_entity.id
_entity.type
_entity.pdbx_description
1 polymer ?
#
loop_
_entity_poly.entity_id
_entity_poly.type
_entity_poly.pdbx_seq_one_letter_code
_entity_poly.pdbx_strand_id
1 'polypeptide(L)'
;ATFLPCFLFTVILAPFFKKIAKNESIKAFVDGITAAVIGALVGSVIIIAMRALIDLPTIAIAVLTVFGLIYIKKLQEPHVILIAAVLGLIIKNL
;
A
#
# COMPACT_ATOMS: atom_id res chain seq x y z
N ALA A 1 6.32 2.37 -15.93
CA ALA A 1 6.60 1.00 -15.46
C ALA A 1 7.64 1.05 -14.33
N THR A 2 7.20 1.30 -13.10
CA THR A 2 8.12 1.53 -11.96
C THR A 2 8.44 0.24 -11.19
N PHE A 3 7.52 -0.73 -11.21
CA PHE A 3 7.67 -2.01 -10.51
C PHE A 3 8.39 -3.08 -11.35
N LEU A 4 8.38 -2.96 -12.68
CA LEU A 4 8.99 -3.94 -13.58
C LEU A 4 10.51 -4.12 -13.34
N PRO A 5 11.32 -3.04 -13.20
CA PRO A 5 12.74 -3.19 -12.91
C PRO A 5 12.98 -3.84 -11.53
N CYS A 6 12.25 -3.41 -10.50
CA CYS A 6 12.35 -3.96 -9.15
C CYS A 6 12.02 -5.48 -9.14
N PHE A 7 10.93 -5.87 -9.79
CA PHE A 7 10.56 -7.28 -9.93
C PHE A 7 11.64 -8.10 -10.65
N LEU A 8 12.22 -7.55 -11.73
CA LEU A 8 13.27 -8.24 -12.47
C LEU A 8 14.51 -8.45 -11.60
N PHE A 9 14.93 -7.43 -10.85
CA PHE A 9 16.03 -7.54 -9.90
C PHE A 9 15.73 -8.55 -8.78
N THR A 10 14.53 -8.55 -8.19
CA THR A 10 14.21 -9.50 -7.12
C THR A 10 14.21 -10.95 -7.63
N VAL A 11 13.64 -11.22 -8.79
CA VAL A 11 13.61 -12.57 -9.38
C VAL A 11 15.00 -13.06 -9.75
N ILE A 12 15.83 -12.22 -10.37
CA ILE A 12 17.19 -12.59 -10.77
C ILE A 12 18.10 -12.83 -9.55
N LEU A 13 17.98 -11.99 -8.51
CA LEU A 13 18.85 -12.08 -7.32
C LEU A 13 18.32 -13.06 -6.25
N ALA A 14 17.05 -13.45 -6.28
CA ALA A 14 16.43 -14.40 -5.35
C ALA A 14 17.27 -15.68 -5.07
N PRO A 15 17.82 -16.41 -6.07
CA PRO A 15 18.62 -17.61 -5.81
C PRO A 15 19.92 -17.34 -5.04
N PHE A 16 20.53 -16.16 -5.24
CA PHE A 16 21.73 -15.76 -4.51
C PHE A 16 21.39 -15.43 -3.06
N PHE A 17 20.32 -14.66 -2.83
CA PHE A 17 19.84 -14.34 -1.48
C PHE A 17 19.46 -15.60 -0.69
N LYS A 18 18.86 -16.62 -1.32
CA LYS A 18 18.51 -17.89 -0.66
C LYS A 18 19.72 -18.63 -0.09
N LYS A 19 20.91 -18.48 -0.68
CA LYS A 19 22.16 -19.06 -0.16
C LYS A 19 22.70 -18.29 1.04
N ILE A 20 22.58 -16.96 1.01
CA ILE A 20 23.12 -16.03 2.02
C ILE A 20 22.19 -15.92 3.25
N ALA A 21 20.88 -16.07 3.05
CA ALA A 21 19.83 -15.97 4.07
C ALA A 21 19.86 -17.08 5.14
N LYS A 22 20.72 -18.10 4.99
CA LYS A 22 20.94 -19.12 6.03
C LYS A 22 21.70 -18.58 7.25
N ASN A 23 22.37 -17.44 7.13
CA ASN A 23 23.05 -16.80 8.25
C ASN A 23 22.05 -15.97 9.08
N GLU A 24 21.94 -16.28 10.38
CA GLU A 24 21.01 -15.61 11.30
C GLU A 24 21.24 -14.10 11.40
N SER A 25 22.50 -13.64 11.37
CA SER A 25 22.82 -12.20 11.45
C SER A 25 22.26 -11.42 10.24
N ILE A 26 22.28 -12.03 9.06
CA ILE A 26 21.78 -11.40 7.83
C ILE A 26 20.25 -11.35 7.86
N LYS A 27 19.61 -12.41 8.38
CA LYS A 27 18.15 -12.43 8.55
C LYS A 27 17.69 -11.33 9.51
N ALA A 28 18.35 -11.20 10.68
CA ALA A 28 18.03 -10.16 11.65
C ALA A 28 18.19 -8.74 11.08
N PHE A 29 19.21 -8.52 10.24
CA PHE A 29 19.39 -7.24 9.54
C PHE A 29 18.25 -6.95 8.55
N VAL A 30 17.83 -7.94 7.76
CA VAL A 30 16.72 -7.80 6.81
C VAL A 30 15.38 -7.58 7.53
N ASP A 31 15.16 -8.24 8.66
CA ASP A 31 13.99 -8.00 9.52
C ASP A 31 13.98 -6.55 10.05
N GLY A 32 15.15 -6.02 10.43
CA GLY A 32 15.32 -4.61 10.79
C GLY A 32 14.99 -3.65 9.65
N ILE A 33 15.44 -3.93 8.42
CA ILE A 33 15.07 -3.15 7.23
C ILE A 33 13.55 -3.20 7.01
N THR A 34 12.95 -4.38 7.13
CA THR A 34 11.51 -4.59 6.94
C THR A 34 10.71 -3.74 7.93
N ALA A 35 11.11 -3.72 9.20
CA ALA A 35 10.51 -2.86 10.22
C ALA A 35 10.65 -1.36 9.88
N ALA A 36 11.83 -0.93 9.41
CA ALA A 36 12.07 0.45 9.01
C ALA A 36 11.18 0.88 7.83
N VAL A 37 11.04 0.02 6.81
CA VAL A 37 10.19 0.28 5.64
C VAL A 37 8.71 0.38 6.05
N ILE A 38 8.23 -0.54 6.89
CA ILE A 38 6.85 -0.49 7.41
C ILE A 38 6.63 0.81 8.18
N GLY A 39 7.56 1.21 9.04
CA GLY A 39 7.51 2.48 9.76
C GLY A 39 7.41 3.69 8.83
N ALA A 40 8.22 3.72 7.77
CA ALA A 40 8.21 4.79 6.77
C ALA A 40 6.88 4.82 5.97
N LEU A 41 6.32 3.66 5.63
CA LEU A 41 5.03 3.55 4.96
C LEU A 41 3.90 4.08 5.85
N VAL A 42 3.86 3.67 7.12
CA VAL A 42 2.86 4.17 8.08
C VAL A 42 2.96 5.68 8.23
N GLY A 43 4.17 6.23 8.39
CA GLY A 43 4.38 7.68 8.46
C GLY A 43 3.90 8.42 7.21
N SER A 44 4.17 7.85 6.03
CA SER A 44 3.73 8.42 4.74
C SER A 44 2.20 8.44 4.62
N VAL A 45 1.53 7.35 5.02
CA VAL A 45 0.07 7.24 4.98
C VAL A 45 -0.60 8.28 5.88
N ILE A 46 -0.07 8.52 7.08
CA ILE A 46 -0.61 9.54 8.00
C ILE A 46 -0.59 10.93 7.34
N ILE A 47 0.53 11.31 6.73
CA ILE A 47 0.67 12.61 6.06
C ILE A 47 -0.30 12.74 4.89
N ILE A 48 -0.46 11.68 4.10
CA ILE A 48 -1.41 11.65 2.97
C ILE A 48 -2.85 11.78 3.49
N ALA A 49 -3.21 11.03 4.53
CA ALA A 49 -4.55 11.03 5.10
C ALA A 49 -4.95 12.42 5.63
N MET A 50 -4.04 13.10 6.34
CA MET A 50 -4.28 14.47 6.83
C MET A 50 -4.54 15.48 5.71
N ARG A 51 -3.96 15.27 4.52
CA ARG A 51 -4.18 16.14 3.35
C ARG A 51 -5.40 15.73 2.52
N ALA A 52 -5.82 14.47 2.62
CA ALA A 52 -6.93 13.93 1.84
C ALA A 52 -8.28 14.07 2.55
N LEU A 53 -8.33 13.90 3.88
CA LEU A 53 -9.56 13.88 4.67
C LEU A 53 -9.93 15.27 5.20
N ILE A 54 -10.23 16.18 4.29
CA ILE A 54 -10.62 17.55 4.63
C ILE A 54 -12.15 17.68 4.69
N ASP A 55 -12.84 17.05 3.74
CA ASP A 55 -14.28 17.25 3.54
C ASP A 55 -15.12 16.06 4.04
N LEU A 56 -16.32 16.37 4.53
CA LEU A 56 -17.32 15.39 4.98
C LEU A 56 -17.62 14.27 3.95
N PRO A 57 -17.82 14.56 2.63
CA PRO A 57 -18.00 13.50 1.63
C PRO A 57 -16.77 12.60 1.49
N THR A 58 -15.55 13.16 1.55
CA THR A 58 -14.30 12.40 1.44
C THR A 58 -14.11 11.46 2.63
N ILE A 59 -14.46 11.93 3.85
CA ILE A 59 -14.47 11.11 5.05
C ILE A 59 -15.49 9.96 4.93
N ALA A 60 -16.70 10.23 4.42
CA ALA A 60 -17.71 9.20 4.22
C ALA A 60 -17.24 8.12 3.23
N ILE A 61 -16.64 8.51 2.10
CA ILE A 61 -16.06 7.57 1.12
C ILE A 61 -14.95 6.74 1.77
N ALA A 62 -14.06 7.37 2.55
CA ALA A 62 -12.98 6.68 3.23
C ALA A 62 -13.50 5.61 4.23
N VAL A 63 -14.49 5.96 5.06
CA VAL A 63 -15.09 5.01 6.01
C VAL A 63 -15.78 3.87 5.28
N LEU A 64 -16.62 4.15 4.28
CA LEU A 64 -17.29 3.13 3.49
C LEU A 64 -16.30 2.19 2.79
N THR A 65 -15.19 2.74 2.30
CA THR A 65 -14.11 1.98 1.66
C THR A 65 -13.41 1.05 2.65
N VAL A 66 -13.07 1.54 3.84
CA VAL A 66 -12.43 0.74 4.90
C VAL A 66 -13.34 -0.40 5.32
N PHE A 67 -14.63 -0.13 5.57
CA PHE A 67 -15.60 -1.17 5.88
C PHE A 67 -15.74 -2.16 4.73
N GLY A 68 -15.91 -1.70 3.49
CA GLY A 68 -16.02 -2.56 2.32
C GLY A 68 -14.84 -3.50 2.15
N LEU A 69 -13.61 -3.02 2.39
CA LEU A 69 -12.39 -3.82 2.24
C LEU A 69 -12.24 -4.88 3.36
N ILE A 70 -12.64 -4.56 4.60
CA ILE A 70 -12.57 -5.50 5.73
C ILE A 70 -13.60 -6.64 5.56
N TYR A 71 -14.83 -6.32 5.15
CA TYR A 71 -15.90 -7.31 5.05
C TYR A 71 -15.88 -8.09 3.73
N ILE A 72 -15.44 -7.47 2.63
CA ILE A 72 -15.44 -8.09 1.29
C ILE A 72 -14.00 -8.37 0.84
N LYS A 73 -13.45 -9.49 1.33
CA LYS A 73 -12.06 -9.93 1.06
C LYS A 73 -11.72 -10.22 -0.42
N LYS A 74 -12.71 -10.22 -1.32
CA LYS A 74 -12.52 -10.43 -2.77
C LYS A 74 -12.45 -9.13 -3.58
N LEU A 75 -12.60 -7.96 -2.96
CA LEU A 75 -12.48 -6.69 -3.68
C LEU A 75 -11.02 -6.44 -4.04
N GLN A 76 -10.75 -6.36 -5.33
CA GLN A 76 -9.45 -5.92 -5.80
C GLN A 76 -9.34 -4.40 -5.61
N GLU A 77 -8.26 -3.95 -5.00
CA GLU A 77 -7.97 -2.54 -4.71
C GLU A 77 -8.17 -1.61 -5.93
N PRO A 78 -7.79 -1.99 -7.18
CA PRO A 78 -8.01 -1.13 -8.35
C PRO A 78 -9.48 -0.80 -8.63
N HIS A 79 -10.40 -1.74 -8.38
CA HIS A 79 -11.82 -1.52 -8.62
C HIS A 79 -12.39 -0.50 -7.63
N VAL A 80 -11.98 -0.61 -6.37
CA VAL A 80 -12.39 0.31 -5.30
C VAL A 80 -11.90 1.73 -5.60
N ILE A 81 -10.65 1.87 -6.05
CA ILE A 81 -10.07 3.16 -6.45
C ILE A 81 -10.86 3.78 -7.61
N LEU A 82 -11.21 2.99 -8.64
CA LEU A 82 -12.00 3.46 -9.78
C LEU A 82 -13.39 3.96 -9.35
N ILE A 83 -14.10 3.19 -8.52
CA ILE A 83 -15.43 3.58 -8.03
C ILE A 83 -15.35 4.85 -7.18
N ALA A 84 -14.37 4.94 -6.28
CA ALA A 84 -14.16 6.13 -5.46
C ALA A 84 -13.83 7.37 -6.31
N ALA A 85 -13.02 7.21 -7.36
CA ALA A 85 -12.69 8.30 -8.29
C ALA A 85 -13.93 8.81 -9.05
N VAL A 86 -14.76 7.90 -9.56
CA VAL A 86 -16.00 8.26 -10.26
C VAL A 86 -16.98 8.96 -9.32
N LEU A 87 -17.19 8.42 -8.10
CA LEU A 87 -18.05 9.03 -7.09
C LEU A 87 -17.55 10.44 -6.68
N GLY A 88 -16.25 10.59 -6.47
CA GLY A 88 -15.64 11.88 -6.15
C GLY A 88 -15.82 12.93 -7.25
N LEU A 89 -15.72 12.53 -8.52
CA LEU A 89 -15.96 13.43 -9.65
C LEU A 89 -17.42 13.87 -9.75
N ILE A 90 -18.36 12.95 -9.52
CA ILE A 90 -19.81 13.27 -9.55
C ILE A 90 -20.15 14.25 -8.42
N ILE A 91 -19.65 14.03 -7.20
CA ILE A 91 -19.89 14.92 -6.05
C ILE A 91 -19.26 16.30 -6.26
N LYS A 92 -18.10 16.38 -6.91
CA LYS A 92 -17.42 17.66 -7.18
C LYS A 92 -18.12 18.50 -8.26
N ASN A 93 -18.80 17.87 -9.21
CA ASN A 93 -19.47 18.54 -10.33
C ASN A 93 -20.95 18.87 -10.06
N LEU A 94 -21.48 18.47 -8.91
CA LEU A 94 -22.84 18.78 -8.46
C LEU A 94 -22.82 20.02 -7.55
#